data_AF-B2BWX1-F1
#
_entry.id   AF-B2BWX1-F1
#
_cell.length_a   1.000
_cell.length_b   1.000
_cell.length_c   1.000
_cell.angle_alpha   90.00
_cell.angle_beta   90.00
_cell.angle_gamma   90.00
#
_symmetry.space_group_name_H-M   'P 1'
#
loop_
_entity.id
_entity.type
_entity.pdbx_description
1 polymer ?
#
loop_
_entity_poly.entity_id
_entity_poly.type
_entity_poly.pdbx_seq_one_letter_code
_entity_poly.pdbx_strand_id
1 'polypeptide(L)'
;MNKYFTCYVVASLFLSGCTVQHNLINETPSQIVQGHNQVIHQYFDEKNTSGVLVIQTDKKINLYGNALSRANTEYVPASTFKMLNALIGLENQKTDINEIFKWKGEKRSFTAWEKDMTLGEAMKLSAVPVYQELARRIGLDLMQKEVKRIGFGNAEIGQQVDNFWLVGPLKVTPIQEVEFVSQLAHTQLPFSEKVQANVKNMLLLEESNGYKIFGKTGWAMDIKPQVGWLTGWVEQPDGKIVAFALNMEMRSEMPASIRNELLMKSLKQLNII
;
A
#
# COMPACT_ATOMS: atom_id res chain seq x y z
N MET A 1 20.85 -46.77 90.09
CA MET A 1 21.01 -45.38 89.60
C MET A 1 20.82 -45.37 88.10
N ASN A 2 19.61 -45.04 87.65
CA ASN A 2 19.27 -44.85 86.24
C ASN A 2 19.86 -43.53 85.74
N LYS A 3 20.50 -43.54 84.57
CA LYS A 3 20.67 -42.33 83.74
C LYS A 3 20.08 -42.59 82.37
N TYR A 4 19.07 -41.79 82.06
CA TYR A 4 18.31 -41.72 80.82
C TYR A 4 18.84 -40.57 79.95
N PHE A 5 18.51 -40.64 78.65
CA PHE A 5 18.33 -39.52 77.70
C PHE A 5 19.62 -38.91 77.10
N THR A 6 19.73 -38.54 75.81
CA THR A 6 18.75 -38.29 74.73
C THR A 6 19.47 -38.40 73.37
N CYS A 7 18.81 -38.92 72.34
CA CYS A 7 19.29 -38.91 70.96
C CYS A 7 18.56 -37.80 70.19
N TYR A 8 19.27 -36.81 69.65
CA TYR A 8 18.69 -35.76 68.79
C TYR A 8 18.73 -36.22 67.33
N VAL A 9 17.55 -36.39 66.72
CA VAL A 9 17.39 -36.56 65.27
C VAL A 9 17.21 -35.16 64.68
N VAL A 10 18.17 -34.73 63.85
CA VAL A 10 18.05 -33.51 63.05
C VAL A 10 17.34 -33.88 61.76
N ALA A 11 16.09 -33.42 61.60
CA ALA A 11 15.33 -33.55 60.36
C ALA A 11 15.67 -32.37 59.43
N SER A 12 16.39 -32.65 58.34
CA SER A 12 16.70 -31.69 57.29
C SER A 12 15.48 -31.50 56.38
N LEU A 13 14.79 -30.37 56.53
CA LEU A 13 13.73 -29.92 55.62
C LEU A 13 14.37 -29.44 54.31
N PHE A 14 14.27 -30.26 53.25
CA PHE A 14 14.53 -29.81 51.88
C PHE A 14 13.36 -28.96 51.39
N LEU A 15 13.52 -27.63 51.42
CA LEU A 15 12.65 -26.71 50.71
C LEU A 15 13.03 -26.73 49.23
N SER A 16 12.32 -27.55 48.44
CA SER A 16 12.35 -27.49 46.99
C SER A 16 11.72 -26.17 46.54
N GLY A 17 12.55 -25.15 46.33
CA GLY A 17 12.14 -23.93 45.66
C GLY A 17 11.81 -24.24 44.20
N CYS A 18 10.52 -24.34 43.87
CA CYS A 18 10.07 -24.31 42.48
C CYS A 18 10.33 -22.91 41.91
N THR A 19 11.50 -22.70 41.32
CA THR A 19 11.72 -21.57 40.43
C THR A 19 10.91 -21.82 39.16
N VAL A 20 9.77 -21.12 39.04
CA VAL A 20 9.06 -20.99 37.77
C VAL A 20 9.99 -20.24 36.83
N GLN A 21 10.67 -20.99 35.99
CA GLN A 21 11.50 -20.46 34.92
C GLN A 21 10.53 -19.86 33.89
N HIS A 22 10.31 -18.55 33.97
CA HIS A 22 9.67 -17.80 32.88
C HIS A 22 10.62 -17.87 31.68
N ASN A 23 10.48 -18.93 30.88
CA ASN A 23 11.03 -18.95 29.54
C ASN A 23 10.30 -17.87 28.75
N LEU A 24 10.93 -16.71 28.60
CA LEU A 24 10.59 -15.76 27.56
C LEU A 24 10.87 -16.49 26.23
N ILE A 25 9.84 -17.12 25.68
CA ILE A 25 9.92 -17.69 24.33
C ILE A 25 10.06 -16.50 23.39
N ASN A 26 11.28 -16.22 22.94
CA ASN A 26 11.50 -15.26 21.87
C ASN A 26 10.88 -15.84 20.60
N GLU A 27 9.74 -15.29 20.17
CA GLU A 27 9.10 -15.67 18.91
C GLU A 27 10.05 -15.40 17.74
N THR A 28 10.13 -16.35 16.81
CA THR A 28 10.87 -16.18 15.57
C THR A 28 10.19 -15.13 14.66
N PRO A 29 10.93 -14.48 13.75
CA PRO A 29 10.32 -13.54 12.79
C PRO A 29 9.17 -14.15 11.97
N SER A 30 9.21 -15.47 11.71
CA SER A 30 8.12 -16.18 11.03
C SER A 30 6.87 -16.30 11.90
N GLN A 31 7.03 -16.57 13.20
CA GLN A 31 5.92 -16.67 14.14
C GLN A 31 5.24 -15.32 14.34
N ILE A 32 6.01 -14.24 14.45
CA ILE A 32 5.48 -12.87 14.56
C ILE A 32 4.62 -12.54 13.32
N VAL A 33 5.14 -12.78 12.11
CA VAL A 33 4.38 -12.55 10.86
C VAL A 33 3.11 -13.39 10.82
N GLN A 34 3.17 -14.66 11.21
CA GLN A 34 1.99 -15.53 11.27
C GLN A 34 0.94 -15.03 12.27
N GLY A 35 1.34 -14.59 13.47
CA GLY A 35 0.45 -14.03 14.48
C GLY A 35 -0.26 -12.77 14.00
N HIS A 36 0.47 -11.82 13.42
CA HIS A 36 -0.17 -10.64 12.81
C HIS A 36 -1.07 -11.00 11.63
N ASN A 37 -0.66 -11.98 10.81
CA ASN A 37 -1.46 -12.41 9.68
C ASN A 37 -2.80 -13.03 10.12
N GLN A 38 -2.84 -13.79 11.21
CA GLN A 38 -4.09 -14.36 11.72
C GLN A 38 -5.13 -13.28 12.00
N VAL A 39 -4.71 -12.15 12.61
CA VAL A 39 -5.60 -11.02 12.90
C VAL A 39 -5.96 -10.25 11.63
N ILE A 40 -4.99 -9.96 10.76
CA ILE A 40 -5.24 -9.22 9.52
C ILE A 40 -6.14 -10.02 8.57
N HIS A 41 -5.99 -11.35 8.51
CA HIS A 41 -6.87 -12.25 7.78
C HIS A 41 -8.33 -12.03 8.16
N GLN A 42 -8.63 -11.97 9.47
CA GLN A 42 -9.99 -11.74 9.97
C GLN A 42 -10.56 -10.39 9.50
N TYR A 43 -9.73 -9.34 9.35
CA TYR A 43 -10.22 -8.06 8.83
C TYR A 43 -10.78 -8.18 7.41
N PHE A 44 -10.18 -9.00 6.54
CA PHE A 44 -10.71 -9.24 5.19
C PHE A 44 -11.98 -10.10 5.23
N ASP A 45 -12.04 -11.10 6.11
CA ASP A 45 -13.23 -11.97 6.29
C ASP A 45 -14.43 -11.18 6.81
N GLU A 46 -14.24 -10.28 7.79
CA GLU A 46 -15.26 -9.36 8.30
C GLU A 46 -15.86 -8.47 7.19
N LYS A 47 -15.07 -8.18 6.16
CA LYS A 47 -15.47 -7.41 4.98
C LYS A 47 -15.98 -8.30 3.84
N ASN A 48 -16.05 -9.61 4.06
CA ASN A 48 -16.50 -10.63 3.11
C ASN A 48 -15.82 -10.47 1.74
N THR A 49 -14.50 -10.30 1.73
CA THR A 49 -13.71 -10.09 0.51
C THR A 49 -12.39 -10.84 0.57
N SER A 50 -11.78 -11.10 -0.58
CA SER A 50 -10.47 -11.70 -0.71
C SER A 50 -9.42 -10.64 -1.01
N GLY A 51 -8.33 -10.63 -0.25
CA GLY A 51 -7.27 -9.66 -0.45
C GLY A 51 -5.93 -10.02 0.17
N VAL A 52 -4.93 -9.21 -0.18
CA VAL A 52 -3.58 -9.25 0.35
C VAL A 52 -3.10 -7.84 0.65
N LEU A 53 -2.37 -7.69 1.74
CA LEU A 53 -1.56 -6.54 2.07
C LEU A 53 -0.09 -6.96 1.96
N VAL A 54 0.63 -6.34 1.04
CA VAL A 54 2.07 -6.47 0.92
C VAL A 54 2.71 -5.34 1.71
N ILE A 55 3.62 -5.66 2.63
CA ILE A 55 4.42 -4.69 3.37
C ILE A 55 5.89 -4.89 2.99
N GLN A 56 6.55 -3.80 2.60
CA GLN A 56 7.98 -3.78 2.37
C GLN A 56 8.65 -2.82 3.35
N THR A 57 9.66 -3.35 4.04
CA THR A 57 10.60 -2.55 4.84
C THR A 57 11.99 -2.89 4.35
N ASP A 58 12.74 -1.88 3.92
CA ASP A 58 14.00 -2.05 3.19
C ASP A 58 13.82 -2.98 1.98
N LYS A 59 14.46 -4.16 1.99
CA LYS A 59 14.32 -5.21 0.96
C LYS A 59 13.45 -6.39 1.40
N LYS A 60 12.92 -6.38 2.63
CA LYS A 60 12.14 -7.48 3.17
C LYS A 60 10.66 -7.26 2.85
N ILE A 61 10.04 -8.25 2.24
CA ILE A 61 8.60 -8.29 1.95
C ILE A 61 7.92 -9.26 2.93
N ASN A 62 6.82 -8.81 3.54
CA ASN A 62 5.90 -9.64 4.30
C ASN A 62 4.50 -9.53 3.66
N LEU A 63 3.77 -10.64 3.67
CA LEU A 63 2.42 -10.73 3.11
C LEU A 63 1.41 -10.99 4.22
N TYR A 64 0.29 -10.28 4.18
CA TYR A 64 -0.82 -10.44 5.12
C TYR A 64 -2.16 -10.50 4.40
N GLY A 65 -3.18 -11.11 5.01
CA GLY A 65 -4.54 -11.21 4.47
C GLY A 65 -5.01 -12.65 4.28
N ASN A 66 -6.18 -12.80 3.67
CA ASN A 66 -6.85 -14.10 3.48
C ASN A 66 -6.63 -14.71 2.08
N ALA A 67 -5.98 -13.99 1.15
CA ALA A 67 -5.70 -14.46 -0.20
C ALA A 67 -4.26 -14.11 -0.63
N LEU A 68 -3.27 -14.68 0.07
CA LEU A 68 -1.84 -14.32 -0.10
C LEU A 68 -1.31 -14.55 -1.53
N SER A 69 -1.87 -15.51 -2.27
CA SER A 69 -1.47 -15.78 -3.67
C SER A 69 -1.66 -14.57 -4.59
N ARG A 70 -2.58 -13.66 -4.25
CA ARG A 70 -2.80 -12.40 -4.98
C ARG A 70 -1.54 -11.54 -5.07
N ALA A 71 -0.58 -11.69 -4.15
CA ALA A 71 0.66 -10.90 -4.15
C ALA A 71 1.48 -11.03 -5.45
N ASN A 72 1.36 -12.17 -6.14
CA ASN A 72 2.04 -12.45 -7.41
C ASN A 72 1.06 -12.51 -8.61
N THR A 73 -0.21 -12.18 -8.40
CA THR A 73 -1.21 -12.18 -9.47
C THR A 73 -1.28 -10.79 -10.11
N GLU A 74 -1.32 -10.76 -11.43
CA GLU A 74 -1.42 -9.53 -12.21
C GLU A 74 -2.85 -8.99 -12.23
N TYR A 75 -3.01 -7.70 -11.93
CA TYR A 75 -4.26 -6.95 -12.08
C TYR A 75 -4.02 -5.63 -12.79
N VAL A 76 -5.07 -5.05 -13.37
CA VAL A 76 -4.95 -3.66 -13.85
C VAL A 76 -4.67 -2.73 -12.66
N PRO A 77 -3.77 -1.74 -12.80
CA PRO A 77 -3.43 -0.82 -11.70
C PRO A 77 -4.59 0.12 -11.35
N ALA A 78 -5.51 0.36 -12.28
CA ALA A 78 -6.54 1.38 -12.14
C ALA A 78 -5.91 2.73 -11.77
N SER A 79 -6.49 3.44 -10.79
CA SER A 79 -6.03 4.79 -10.45
C SER A 79 -4.70 4.86 -9.69
N THR A 80 -4.05 3.75 -9.32
CA THR A 80 -2.67 3.80 -8.79
C THR A 80 -1.69 4.30 -9.87
N PHE A 81 -1.96 3.98 -11.14
CA PHE A 81 -1.18 4.43 -12.29
C PHE A 81 -1.09 5.96 -12.41
N LYS A 82 -1.99 6.71 -11.78
CA LYS A 82 -1.90 8.18 -11.71
C LYS A 82 -0.56 8.67 -11.16
N MET A 83 0.07 7.91 -10.24
CA MET A 83 1.41 8.20 -9.73
C MET A 83 2.43 8.25 -10.88
N LEU A 84 2.50 7.19 -11.68
CA LEU A 84 3.43 7.11 -12.81
C LEU A 84 3.05 8.07 -13.95
N ASN A 85 1.76 8.25 -14.23
CA ASN A 85 1.28 9.22 -15.22
C ASN A 85 1.73 10.65 -14.87
N ALA A 86 1.62 11.06 -13.59
CA ALA A 86 2.10 12.35 -13.12
C ALA A 86 3.63 12.48 -13.24
N LEU A 87 4.39 11.45 -12.85
CA LEU A 87 5.86 11.44 -12.99
C LEU A 87 6.27 11.64 -14.46
N ILE A 88 5.69 10.87 -15.39
CA ILE A 88 5.98 10.96 -16.83
C ILE A 88 5.59 12.33 -17.37
N GLY A 89 4.41 12.82 -17.02
CA GLY A 89 3.88 14.09 -17.49
C GLY A 89 4.75 15.28 -17.07
N LEU A 90 5.16 15.32 -15.80
CA LEU A 90 6.00 16.39 -15.26
C LEU A 90 7.44 16.33 -15.80
N GLU A 91 8.05 15.15 -15.83
CA GLU A 91 9.42 14.98 -16.35
C GLU A 91 9.54 15.42 -17.81
N ASN A 92 8.52 15.12 -18.61
CA ASN A 92 8.49 15.43 -20.03
C ASN A 92 7.76 16.74 -20.35
N GLN A 93 7.57 17.61 -19.35
CA GLN A 93 7.02 18.97 -19.51
C GLN A 93 5.68 19.01 -20.26
N LYS A 94 4.83 18.00 -20.05
CA LYS A 94 3.46 17.92 -20.61
C LYS A 94 2.42 18.69 -19.79
N THR A 95 2.85 19.13 -18.61
CA THR A 95 2.11 19.88 -17.60
C THR A 95 3.12 20.41 -16.58
N ASP A 96 2.69 21.37 -15.77
CA ASP A 96 3.37 21.74 -14.52
C ASP A 96 2.44 21.51 -13.30
N ILE A 97 2.98 21.69 -12.09
CA ILE A 97 2.24 21.43 -10.83
C ILE A 97 1.12 22.43 -10.54
N ASN A 98 1.19 23.63 -11.13
CA ASN A 98 0.24 24.73 -10.93
C ASN A 98 -0.73 24.86 -12.12
N GLU A 99 -0.50 24.13 -13.22
CA GLU A 99 -1.40 24.14 -14.36
C GLU A 99 -2.82 23.74 -13.94
N ILE A 100 -3.80 24.51 -14.40
CA ILE A 100 -5.21 24.26 -14.18
C ILE A 100 -5.80 23.55 -15.40
N PHE A 101 -6.21 22.30 -15.21
CA PHE A 101 -7.00 21.54 -16.17
C PHE A 101 -8.45 22.01 -16.12
N LYS A 102 -8.88 22.73 -17.17
CA LYS A 102 -10.20 23.35 -17.24
C LYS A 102 -11.31 22.33 -17.46
N TRP A 103 -12.36 22.40 -16.65
CA TRP A 103 -13.60 21.68 -16.92
C TRP A 103 -14.41 22.41 -17.98
N LYS A 104 -14.89 21.69 -19.01
CA LYS A 104 -15.56 22.29 -20.18
C LYS A 104 -17.09 22.24 -20.07
N GLY A 105 -17.62 22.01 -18.88
CA GLY A 105 -19.06 21.96 -18.61
C GLY A 105 -19.72 20.61 -18.93
N GLU A 106 -18.97 19.61 -19.36
CA GLU A 106 -19.51 18.28 -19.65
C GLU A 106 -19.88 17.52 -18.36
N LYS A 107 -20.98 16.76 -18.38
CA LYS A 107 -21.37 15.90 -17.24
C LYS A 107 -20.31 14.83 -17.01
N ARG A 108 -19.92 14.61 -15.76
CA ARG A 108 -18.95 13.57 -15.35
C ARG A 108 -19.57 12.54 -14.42
N SER A 109 -18.92 11.39 -14.27
CA SER A 109 -19.38 10.29 -13.40
C SER A 109 -19.55 10.70 -11.94
N PHE A 110 -18.82 11.72 -11.49
CA PHE A 110 -18.93 12.29 -10.15
C PHE A 110 -18.98 13.81 -10.23
N THR A 111 -19.94 14.44 -9.56
CA THR A 111 -20.06 15.90 -9.46
C THR A 111 -18.79 16.54 -8.87
N ALA A 112 -18.07 15.83 -8.00
CA ALA A 112 -16.79 16.29 -7.47
C ALA A 112 -15.71 16.50 -8.56
N TRP A 113 -15.88 15.91 -9.75
CA TRP A 113 -14.99 16.10 -10.91
C TRP A 113 -15.40 17.27 -11.80
N GLU A 114 -16.56 17.89 -11.58
CA GLU A 114 -17.13 18.97 -12.38
C GLU A 114 -16.59 20.33 -11.92
N LYS A 115 -15.26 20.47 -11.94
CA LYS A 115 -14.54 21.69 -11.62
C LYS A 115 -13.15 21.70 -12.23
N ASP A 116 -12.58 22.89 -12.33
CA ASP A 116 -11.17 23.10 -12.62
C ASP A 116 -10.28 22.49 -11.54
N MET A 117 -9.16 21.89 -11.93
CA MET A 117 -8.24 21.25 -10.99
C MET A 117 -6.78 21.34 -11.46
N THR A 118 -5.88 21.43 -10.49
CA THR A 118 -4.47 21.05 -10.64
C THR A 118 -4.32 19.52 -10.67
N LEU A 119 -3.14 19.01 -11.07
CA LEU A 119 -2.83 17.58 -10.97
C LEU A 119 -2.94 17.03 -9.55
N GLY A 120 -2.55 17.83 -8.54
CA GLY A 120 -2.61 17.43 -7.14
C GLY A 120 -4.05 17.28 -6.64
N GLU A 121 -4.93 18.22 -6.98
CA GLU A 121 -6.37 18.11 -6.68
C GLU A 121 -7.01 16.91 -7.39
N ALA A 122 -6.66 16.71 -8.67
CA ALA A 122 -7.11 15.56 -9.44
C ALA A 122 -6.58 14.22 -8.88
N MET A 123 -5.37 14.20 -8.28
CA MET A 123 -4.81 13.03 -7.61
C MET A 123 -5.68 12.64 -6.41
N LYS A 124 -5.99 13.62 -5.54
CA LYS A 124 -6.82 13.46 -4.34
C LYS A 124 -8.23 13.00 -4.66
N LEU A 125 -8.87 13.64 -5.66
CA LEU A 125 -10.23 13.29 -6.10
C LEU A 125 -10.27 12.09 -7.05
N SER A 126 -9.10 11.54 -7.40
CA SER A 126 -8.94 10.47 -8.37
C SER A 126 -9.62 10.77 -9.72
N ALA A 127 -9.63 12.04 -10.14
CA ALA A 127 -10.33 12.53 -11.32
C ALA A 127 -9.73 11.94 -12.60
N VAL A 128 -10.40 10.90 -13.14
CA VAL A 128 -9.95 10.19 -14.35
C VAL A 128 -9.82 11.14 -15.55
N PRO A 129 -10.75 12.06 -15.84
CA PRO A 129 -10.67 12.91 -17.03
C PRO A 129 -9.39 13.76 -17.13
N VAL A 130 -8.89 14.28 -15.99
CA VAL A 130 -7.65 15.08 -15.95
C VAL A 130 -6.44 14.21 -16.33
N TYR A 131 -6.36 13.00 -15.78
CA TYR A 131 -5.25 12.08 -16.07
C TYR A 131 -5.35 11.44 -17.46
N GLN A 132 -6.56 11.36 -18.04
CA GLN A 132 -6.75 11.02 -19.44
C GLN A 132 -6.27 12.14 -20.36
N GLU A 133 -6.57 13.39 -20.04
CA GLU A 133 -6.03 14.54 -20.78
C GLU A 133 -4.50 14.55 -20.72
N LEU A 134 -3.91 14.36 -19.54
CA LEU A 134 -2.46 14.26 -19.39
C LEU A 134 -1.88 13.11 -20.23
N ALA A 135 -2.49 11.92 -20.19
CA ALA A 135 -2.05 10.78 -20.99
C ALA A 135 -2.08 11.07 -22.50
N ARG A 136 -3.12 11.77 -22.99
CA ARG A 136 -3.19 12.21 -24.39
C ARG A 136 -2.11 13.24 -24.75
N ARG A 137 -1.77 14.17 -23.84
CA ARG A 137 -0.66 15.13 -24.03
C ARG A 137 0.71 14.44 -24.05
N ILE A 138 0.89 13.40 -23.23
CA ILE A 138 2.08 12.54 -23.25
C ILE A 138 2.17 11.83 -24.60
N GLY A 139 1.05 11.27 -25.07
CA GLY A 139 0.97 10.53 -26.33
C GLY A 139 1.43 9.08 -26.19
N LEU A 140 0.97 8.22 -27.10
CA LEU A 140 1.12 6.77 -27.01
C LEU A 140 2.60 6.35 -27.00
N ASP A 141 3.41 6.84 -27.94
CA ASP A 141 4.81 6.43 -28.11
C ASP A 141 5.66 6.76 -26.88
N LEU A 142 5.52 7.98 -26.35
CA LEU A 142 6.26 8.41 -25.16
C LEU A 142 5.78 7.64 -23.92
N MET A 143 4.47 7.44 -23.77
CA MET A 143 3.92 6.66 -22.65
C MET A 143 4.46 5.23 -22.67
N GLN A 144 4.44 4.56 -23.83
CA GLN A 144 4.94 3.18 -23.95
C GLN A 144 6.45 3.10 -23.67
N LYS A 145 7.23 4.06 -24.17
CA LYS A 145 8.67 4.15 -23.91
C LYS A 145 8.96 4.30 -22.41
N GLU A 146 8.24 5.19 -21.74
CA GLU A 146 8.47 5.48 -20.32
C GLU A 146 8.00 4.33 -19.43
N VAL A 147 6.80 3.77 -19.66
CA VAL A 147 6.31 2.60 -18.91
C VAL A 147 7.29 1.43 -19.03
N LYS A 148 7.85 1.19 -20.23
CA LYS A 148 8.87 0.16 -20.45
C LYS A 148 10.20 0.50 -19.78
N ARG A 149 10.66 1.75 -19.84
CA ARG A 149 11.91 2.22 -19.20
C ARG A 149 11.86 2.05 -17.68
N ILE A 150 10.71 2.31 -17.06
CA ILE A 150 10.48 2.12 -15.63
C ILE A 150 10.31 0.64 -15.26
N GLY A 151 9.90 -0.21 -16.23
CA GLY A 151 9.58 -1.60 -15.95
C GLY A 151 8.32 -1.76 -15.10
N PHE A 152 7.33 -0.89 -15.30
CA PHE A 152 6.10 -0.92 -14.50
C PHE A 152 5.19 -2.07 -14.94
N GLY A 153 5.03 -3.07 -14.08
CA GLY A 153 4.16 -4.22 -14.33
C GLY A 153 4.62 -5.04 -15.54
N ASN A 154 3.67 -5.46 -16.37
CA ASN A 154 3.95 -6.12 -17.66
C ASN A 154 4.41 -5.14 -18.76
N ALA A 155 4.42 -3.83 -18.48
CA ALA A 155 4.79 -2.76 -19.40
C ALA A 155 4.01 -2.68 -20.72
N GLU A 156 2.84 -3.31 -20.82
CA GLU A 156 1.99 -3.32 -22.02
C GLU A 156 0.91 -2.25 -21.92
N ILE A 157 0.90 -1.22 -22.79
CA ILE A 157 -0.18 -0.20 -22.80
C ILE A 157 -1.15 -0.31 -23.98
N GLY A 158 -0.89 -1.22 -24.93
CA GLY A 158 -1.74 -1.39 -26.10
C GLY A 158 -1.74 -0.16 -27.02
N GLN A 159 -2.90 0.17 -27.61
CA GLN A 159 -3.05 1.23 -28.61
C GLN A 159 -3.89 2.43 -28.13
N GLN A 160 -4.51 2.32 -26.94
CA GLN A 160 -5.43 3.32 -26.41
C GLN A 160 -4.79 4.02 -25.21
N VAL A 161 -4.16 5.17 -25.46
CA VAL A 161 -3.33 5.87 -24.46
C VAL A 161 -4.11 6.39 -23.25
N ASP A 162 -5.43 6.50 -23.31
CA ASP A 162 -6.24 7.14 -22.28
C ASP A 162 -7.11 6.17 -21.45
N ASN A 163 -6.93 4.85 -21.60
CA ASN A 163 -7.69 3.89 -20.80
C ASN A 163 -6.92 2.61 -20.40
N PHE A 164 -5.68 2.43 -20.87
CA PHE A 164 -4.94 1.16 -20.69
C PHE A 164 -4.76 0.71 -19.24
N TRP A 165 -4.72 1.65 -18.29
CA TRP A 165 -4.62 1.36 -16.85
C TRP A 165 -5.97 1.01 -16.21
N LEU A 166 -7.09 1.35 -16.86
CA LEU A 166 -8.46 1.09 -16.37
C LEU A 166 -8.94 -0.30 -16.77
N VAL A 167 -8.67 -0.69 -18.02
CA VAL A 167 -9.24 -1.90 -18.65
C VAL A 167 -8.19 -2.87 -19.19
N GLY A 168 -6.90 -2.56 -19.06
CA GLY A 168 -5.80 -3.30 -19.66
C GLY A 168 -5.39 -2.75 -21.03
N PRO A 169 -4.30 -3.26 -21.64
CA PRO A 169 -3.62 -4.51 -21.28
C PRO A 169 -2.62 -4.39 -20.12
N LEU A 170 -2.37 -3.17 -19.61
CA LEU A 170 -1.43 -2.96 -18.52
C LEU A 170 -1.89 -3.70 -17.27
N LYS A 171 -0.99 -4.52 -16.74
CA LYS A 171 -1.19 -5.18 -15.45
C LYS A 171 0.07 -5.12 -14.60
N VAL A 172 -0.13 -5.23 -13.30
CA VAL A 172 0.92 -5.18 -12.27
C VAL A 172 0.53 -6.10 -11.11
N THR A 173 1.51 -6.69 -10.45
CA THR A 173 1.29 -7.46 -9.22
C THR A 173 1.36 -6.55 -7.98
N PRO A 174 0.75 -6.94 -6.84
CA PRO A 174 0.90 -6.18 -5.60
C PRO A 174 2.35 -6.05 -5.12
N ILE A 175 3.22 -7.04 -5.41
CA ILE A 175 4.65 -6.93 -5.13
C ILE A 175 5.30 -5.84 -6.00
N GLN A 176 5.00 -5.81 -7.30
CA GLN A 176 5.53 -4.76 -8.19
C GLN A 176 5.03 -3.36 -7.81
N GLU A 177 3.78 -3.23 -7.36
CA GLU A 177 3.22 -1.98 -6.83
C GLU A 177 3.99 -1.51 -5.57
N VAL A 178 4.27 -2.41 -4.61
CA VAL A 178 5.01 -2.03 -3.40
C VAL A 178 6.46 -1.64 -3.71
N GLU A 179 7.11 -2.34 -4.64
CA GLU A 179 8.46 -2.03 -5.08
C GLU A 179 8.54 -0.68 -5.80
N PHE A 180 7.54 -0.36 -6.63
CA PHE A 180 7.43 0.93 -7.31
C PHE A 180 7.31 2.08 -6.31
N VAL A 181 6.40 1.98 -5.33
CA VAL A 181 6.23 3.05 -4.34
C VAL A 181 7.36 3.11 -3.32
N SER A 182 8.02 1.99 -3.03
CA SER A 182 9.25 1.95 -2.21
C SER A 182 10.35 2.78 -2.88
N GLN A 183 10.56 2.60 -4.19
CA GLN A 183 11.51 3.42 -4.94
C GLN A 183 11.09 4.90 -4.98
N LEU A 184 9.81 5.20 -5.22
CA LEU A 184 9.32 6.59 -5.22
C LEU A 184 9.55 7.27 -3.87
N ALA A 185 9.24 6.58 -2.76
CA ALA A 185 9.42 7.07 -1.41
C ALA A 185 10.88 7.48 -1.15
N HIS A 186 11.82 6.62 -1.55
CA HIS A 186 13.27 6.85 -1.44
C HIS A 186 13.85 7.75 -2.55
N THR A 187 13.04 8.29 -3.46
CA THR A 187 13.50 9.12 -4.60
C THR A 187 14.45 8.36 -5.54
N GLN A 188 14.24 7.06 -5.70
CA GLN A 188 15.11 6.14 -6.46
C GLN A 188 14.60 5.81 -7.86
N LEU A 189 13.40 6.26 -8.24
CA LEU A 189 12.94 6.08 -9.61
C LEU A 189 13.80 6.93 -10.56
N PRO A 190 14.00 6.52 -11.82
CA PRO A 190 14.81 7.25 -12.79
C PRO A 190 14.03 8.44 -13.38
N PHE A 191 13.63 9.37 -12.51
CA PHE A 191 13.05 10.68 -12.79
C PHE A 191 13.83 11.72 -11.97
N SER A 192 13.76 13.00 -12.34
CA SER A 192 14.40 14.04 -11.54
C SER A 192 13.87 14.06 -10.10
N GLU A 193 14.75 14.34 -9.12
CA GLU A 193 14.37 14.40 -7.70
C GLU A 193 13.21 15.37 -7.45
N LYS A 194 13.22 16.51 -8.17
CA LYS A 194 12.15 17.51 -8.12
C LYS A 194 10.80 16.95 -8.56
N VAL A 195 10.75 16.18 -9.65
CA VAL A 195 9.51 15.57 -10.14
C VAL A 195 8.99 14.54 -9.16
N GLN A 196 9.88 13.68 -8.63
CA GLN A 196 9.50 12.70 -7.61
C GLN A 196 8.96 13.39 -6.34
N ALA A 197 9.64 14.43 -5.83
CA ALA A 197 9.18 15.20 -4.67
C ALA A 197 7.80 15.84 -4.90
N ASN A 198 7.57 16.41 -6.09
CA ASN A 198 6.27 16.99 -6.45
C ASN A 198 5.16 15.93 -6.42
N VAL A 199 5.39 14.75 -7.00
CA VAL A 199 4.39 13.67 -7.00
C VAL A 199 4.16 13.11 -5.60
N LYS A 200 5.21 12.95 -4.77
CA LYS A 200 5.07 12.56 -3.36
C LYS A 200 4.13 13.50 -2.60
N ASN A 201 4.28 14.80 -2.77
CA ASN A 201 3.40 15.79 -2.12
C ASN A 201 1.93 15.67 -2.53
N MET A 202 1.63 15.21 -3.74
CA MET A 202 0.25 14.97 -4.20
C MET A 202 -0.39 13.75 -3.53
N LEU A 203 0.42 12.88 -2.91
CA LEU A 203 -0.01 11.60 -2.36
C LEU A 203 -0.23 11.62 -0.85
N LEU A 204 0.03 12.73 -0.15
CA LEU A 204 -0.20 12.82 1.30
C LEU A 204 -1.69 12.60 1.62
N LEU A 205 -1.98 11.54 2.38
CA LEU A 205 -3.31 11.16 2.83
C LEU A 205 -3.56 11.59 4.27
N GLU A 206 -2.57 11.39 5.14
CA GLU A 206 -2.67 11.65 6.58
C GLU A 206 -1.30 12.06 7.13
N GLU A 207 -1.31 12.96 8.10
CA GLU A 207 -0.17 13.30 8.95
C GLU A 207 -0.67 13.37 10.39
N SER A 208 -0.17 12.49 11.26
CA SER A 208 -0.67 12.33 12.63
C SER A 208 0.40 11.70 13.51
N ASN A 209 0.49 12.10 14.78
CA ASN A 209 1.42 11.53 15.76
C ASN A 209 2.88 11.38 15.27
N GLY A 210 3.33 12.29 14.40
CA GLY A 210 4.68 12.30 13.82
C GLY A 210 4.90 11.36 12.63
N TYR A 211 3.94 10.50 12.26
CA TYR A 211 4.01 9.74 11.02
C TYR A 211 3.26 10.44 9.88
N LYS A 212 3.61 10.10 8.65
CA LYS A 212 2.89 10.50 7.44
C LYS A 212 2.52 9.29 6.62
N ILE A 213 1.29 9.27 6.09
CA ILE A 213 0.83 8.24 5.16
C ILE A 213 0.68 8.89 3.80
N PHE A 214 1.43 8.37 2.83
CA PHE A 214 1.30 8.70 1.43
C PHE A 214 0.68 7.53 0.70
N GLY A 215 -0.19 7.78 -0.27
CA GLY A 215 -0.68 6.70 -1.10
C GLY A 215 -1.73 7.10 -2.11
N LYS A 216 -2.05 6.13 -2.98
CA LYS A 216 -3.08 6.27 -3.99
C LYS A 216 -4.04 5.10 -3.96
N THR A 217 -5.33 5.43 -3.92
CA THR A 217 -6.43 4.47 -4.11
C THR A 217 -6.61 4.13 -5.59
N GLY A 218 -6.95 2.88 -5.88
CA GLY A 218 -7.37 2.40 -7.20
C GLY A 218 -8.64 1.56 -7.10
N TRP A 219 -9.55 1.70 -8.07
CA TRP A 219 -10.70 0.80 -8.23
C TRP A 219 -10.97 0.65 -9.73
N ALA A 220 -10.81 -0.55 -10.26
CA ALA A 220 -11.18 -0.88 -11.63
C ALA A 220 -12.65 -1.33 -11.67
N MET A 221 -13.57 -0.40 -11.89
CA MET A 221 -15.01 -0.67 -11.86
C MET A 221 -15.50 -1.40 -13.13
N ASP A 222 -14.79 -1.21 -14.24
CA ASP A 222 -15.18 -1.64 -15.59
C ASP A 222 -14.71 -3.06 -15.97
N ILE A 223 -14.09 -3.78 -15.03
CA ILE A 223 -13.64 -5.17 -15.23
C ILE A 223 -14.28 -6.11 -14.21
N LYS A 224 -14.30 -7.41 -14.51
CA LYS A 224 -14.79 -8.46 -13.61
C LYS A 224 -13.75 -9.58 -13.45
N PRO A 225 -13.44 -10.02 -12.21
CA PRO A 225 -13.80 -9.38 -10.95
C PRO A 225 -13.20 -7.96 -10.85
N GLN A 226 -13.85 -7.06 -10.11
CA GLN A 226 -13.31 -5.71 -9.90
C GLN A 226 -12.13 -5.79 -8.92
N VAL A 227 -11.12 -4.95 -9.14
CA VAL A 227 -9.95 -4.87 -8.26
C VAL A 227 -9.92 -3.54 -7.52
N GLY A 228 -9.63 -3.60 -6.22
CA GLY A 228 -9.39 -2.46 -5.35
C GLY A 228 -7.93 -2.42 -4.90
N TRP A 229 -7.39 -1.21 -4.88
CA TRP A 229 -6.01 -0.91 -4.50
C TRP A 229 -5.96 0.22 -3.49
N LEU A 230 -4.97 0.14 -2.59
CA LEU A 230 -4.41 1.29 -1.90
C LEU A 230 -2.90 1.05 -1.74
N THR A 231 -2.10 1.79 -2.51
CA THR A 231 -0.65 1.61 -2.60
C THR A 231 0.06 2.88 -2.18
N GLY A 232 1.13 2.76 -1.39
CA GLY A 232 1.84 3.91 -0.86
C GLY A 232 2.92 3.56 0.16
N TRP A 233 3.22 4.48 1.06
CA TRP A 233 4.17 4.25 2.16
C TRP A 233 3.81 5.05 3.39
N VAL A 234 4.31 4.59 4.53
CA VAL A 234 4.35 5.32 5.79
C VAL A 234 5.76 5.85 5.99
N GLU A 235 5.89 7.13 6.30
CA GLU A 235 7.11 7.71 6.88
C GLU A 235 6.91 7.78 8.39
N GLN A 236 7.69 7.01 9.14
CA GLN A 236 7.63 6.98 10.60
C GLN A 236 8.41 8.18 11.21
N PRO A 237 8.17 8.53 12.48
CA PRO A 237 8.82 9.69 13.11
C PRO A 237 10.36 9.64 13.12
N ASP A 238 10.94 8.44 13.08
CA ASP A 238 12.39 8.21 13.00
C ASP A 238 12.94 8.27 11.56
N GLY A 239 12.10 8.60 10.58
CA GLY A 239 12.44 8.67 9.16
C GLY A 239 12.37 7.33 8.43
N LYS A 240 12.01 6.23 9.11
CA LYS A 240 11.89 4.93 8.47
C LYS A 240 10.71 4.90 7.50
N ILE A 241 10.95 4.33 6.31
CA ILE A 241 9.95 4.17 5.26
C ILE A 241 9.42 2.73 5.27
N VAL A 242 8.10 2.59 5.36
CA VAL A 242 7.40 1.30 5.22
C VAL A 242 6.43 1.39 4.06
N ALA A 243 6.80 0.79 2.92
CA ALA A 243 5.95 0.75 1.74
C ALA A 243 4.87 -0.33 1.87
N PHE A 244 3.70 -0.09 1.29
CA PHE A 244 2.58 -1.01 1.29
C PHE A 244 1.84 -1.07 -0.05
N ALA A 245 1.25 -2.22 -0.33
CA ALA A 245 0.26 -2.40 -1.39
C ALA A 245 -0.89 -3.27 -0.88
N LEU A 246 -2.04 -2.66 -0.61
CA LEU A 246 -3.29 -3.37 -0.37
C LEU A 246 -3.95 -3.68 -1.72
N ASN A 247 -4.22 -4.95 -1.98
CA ASN A 247 -4.96 -5.43 -3.14
C ASN A 247 -6.12 -6.32 -2.71
N MET A 248 -7.32 -6.05 -3.21
CA MET A 248 -8.52 -6.82 -2.86
C MET A 248 -9.49 -6.91 -4.02
N GLU A 249 -10.35 -7.92 -3.97
CA GLU A 249 -11.56 -7.93 -4.78
C GLU A 249 -12.53 -6.85 -4.28
N MET A 250 -13.05 -6.04 -5.19
CA MET A 250 -14.13 -5.09 -4.91
C MET A 250 -15.43 -5.61 -5.50
N ARG A 251 -16.54 -5.24 -4.86
CA ARG A 251 -17.88 -5.45 -5.40
C ARG A 251 -18.63 -4.12 -5.42
N SER A 252 -19.60 -3.99 -6.33
CA SER A 252 -20.26 -2.69 -6.59
C SER A 252 -20.97 -2.12 -5.35
N GLU A 253 -21.41 -2.97 -4.44
CA GLU A 253 -22.08 -2.60 -3.18
C GLU A 253 -21.11 -2.21 -2.06
N MET A 254 -19.80 -2.47 -2.22
CA MET A 254 -18.83 -2.11 -1.19
C MET A 254 -18.56 -0.61 -1.17
N PRO A 255 -18.49 0.01 0.02
CA PRO A 255 -18.08 1.41 0.10
C PRO A 255 -16.60 1.55 -0.30
N ALA A 256 -16.29 2.63 -1.01
CA ALA A 256 -14.93 2.96 -1.42
C ALA A 256 -13.95 3.04 -0.22
N SER A 257 -14.45 3.36 0.98
CA SER A 257 -13.69 3.51 2.24
C SER A 257 -13.07 2.22 2.75
N ILE A 258 -13.59 1.06 2.35
CA ILE A 258 -13.17 -0.25 2.88
C ILE A 258 -11.66 -0.49 2.73
N ARG A 259 -11.05 0.02 1.65
CA ARG A 259 -9.60 -0.05 1.41
C ARG A 259 -8.81 0.73 2.45
N ASN A 260 -9.26 1.94 2.78
CA ASN A 260 -8.64 2.77 3.81
C ASN A 260 -8.84 2.13 5.19
N GLU A 261 -10.05 1.68 5.51
CA GLU A 261 -10.34 1.02 6.80
C GLU A 261 -9.47 -0.22 7.03
N LEU A 262 -9.35 -1.10 6.02
CA LEU A 262 -8.51 -2.28 6.07
C LEU A 262 -7.04 -1.92 6.26
N LEU A 263 -6.51 -0.99 5.45
CA LEU A 263 -5.12 -0.55 5.60
C LEU A 263 -4.86 0.01 7.00
N MET A 264 -5.69 0.94 7.48
CA MET A 264 -5.45 1.58 8.78
C MET A 264 -5.54 0.60 9.95
N LYS A 265 -6.48 -0.36 9.91
CA LYS A 265 -6.54 -1.46 10.89
C LYS A 265 -5.26 -2.32 10.84
N SER A 266 -4.81 -2.70 9.64
CA SER A 266 -3.62 -3.52 9.48
C SER A 266 -2.33 -2.82 9.89
N LEU A 267 -2.14 -1.54 9.54
CA LEU A 267 -0.95 -0.78 9.94
C LEU A 267 -0.85 -0.65 11.47
N LYS A 268 -1.97 -0.43 12.16
CA LYS A 268 -2.04 -0.45 13.64
C LYS A 268 -1.72 -1.83 14.19
N GLN A 269 -2.31 -2.89 13.62
CA GLN A 269 -2.04 -4.26 14.04
C GLN A 269 -0.55 -4.64 13.89
N LEU A 270 0.16 -4.03 12.95
CA LEU A 270 1.59 -4.24 12.71
C LEU A 270 2.49 -3.28 13.51
N ASN A 271 1.91 -2.38 14.32
CA ASN A 271 2.63 -1.31 15.02
C ASN A 271 3.46 -0.42 14.09
N ILE A 272 2.97 -0.18 12.86
CA ILE A 272 3.59 0.75 11.92
C ILE A 272 3.13 2.19 12.21
N ILE A 273 1.88 2.35 12.64
CA ILE A 273 1.24 3.62 13.04
C ILE A 273 0.51 3.49 14.38
#